data_AF-A0A4Q1C4J0-F1
#
_entry.id   AF-A0A4Q1C4J0-F1
#
_cell.length_a   1.000
_cell.length_b   1.000
_cell.length_c   1.000
_cell.angle_alpha   90.00
_cell.angle_beta   90.00
_cell.angle_gamma   90.00
#
_symmetry.space_group_name_H-M   'P 1'
#
loop_
_entity.id
_entity.type
_entity.pdbx_description
1 polymer ?
#
loop_
_entity_poly.entity_id
_entity_poly.type
_entity_poly.pdbx_seq_one_letter_code
_entity_poly.pdbx_strand_id
1 'polypeptide(L)'
;MSVAAAEAAERPGWVSAWPDALAFVGGLALAWYAGWQTTDLVWSLWLSSLGIGYAVIVWSVFSPALRLQREGSAGAAVAALIGGVFMLAFFTVHFGMFHLVHSVFLNMFFPVGPKVAGLFNLELYAEVVQRYWYFLPMALLAERQAFRFAPLPPAPPPTSVKAADIEARKARNALSSPASSVAGPYKNVVRLHLLIFFFAGAHFLKLDSFLVYAVVYAVYFFPWRLLAGAKPAASG
;
A
#
# COMPACT_ATOMS: atom_id res chain seq x y z
N MET A 1 23.00 33.61 12.50
CA MET A 1 22.96 32.59 11.42
C MET A 1 21.51 32.25 11.17
N SER A 2 21.04 32.52 9.96
CA SER A 2 19.64 32.78 9.61
C SER A 2 18.75 31.53 9.56
N VAL A 3 17.49 31.73 9.95
CA VAL A 3 16.32 30.85 9.79
C VAL A 3 16.16 30.29 8.35
N ALA A 4 16.80 30.91 7.35
CA ALA A 4 16.83 30.48 5.95
C ALA A 4 17.46 29.08 5.70
N ALA A 5 18.19 28.49 6.67
CA ALA A 5 18.75 27.14 6.51
C ALA A 5 17.76 26.01 6.89
N ALA A 6 16.64 26.33 7.56
CA ALA A 6 15.64 25.34 8.00
C ALA A 6 14.48 25.16 7.00
N GLU A 7 14.42 25.97 5.92
CA GLU A 7 13.39 25.95 4.89
C GLU A 7 13.79 25.20 3.61
N ALA A 8 14.86 24.41 3.65
CA ALA A 8 15.12 23.43 2.60
C ALA A 8 14.17 22.23 2.79
N ALA A 9 12.88 22.42 2.51
CA ALA A 9 11.95 21.32 2.29
C ALA A 9 12.58 20.40 1.24
N GLU A 10 13.01 19.21 1.64
CA GLU A 10 13.54 18.18 0.73
C GLU A 10 12.52 17.98 -0.39
N ARG A 11 12.85 18.51 -1.57
CA ARG A 11 12.13 18.16 -2.78
C ARG A 11 12.26 16.65 -2.92
N PRO A 12 11.18 15.87 -3.12
CA PRO A 12 11.32 14.48 -3.51
C PRO A 12 12.04 14.45 -4.86
N GLY A 13 13.37 14.36 -4.82
CA GLY A 13 14.21 14.40 -6.00
C GLY A 13 13.91 13.19 -6.87
N TRP A 14 14.14 13.33 -8.18
CA TRP A 14 14.04 12.22 -9.13
C TRP A 14 14.80 10.95 -8.67
N VAL A 15 15.85 11.12 -7.86
CA VAL A 15 16.63 10.05 -7.21
C VAL A 15 15.81 9.20 -6.21
N SER A 16 14.74 9.74 -5.63
CA SER A 16 13.81 8.97 -4.78
C SER A 16 12.74 8.23 -5.58
N ALA A 17 12.43 8.74 -6.78
CA ALA A 17 11.34 8.26 -7.63
C ALA A 17 11.78 7.24 -8.70
N TRP A 18 13.07 7.14 -9.03
CA TRP A 18 13.54 6.23 -10.08
C TRP A 18 13.19 4.75 -9.87
N PRO A 19 13.17 4.17 -8.65
CA PRO A 19 12.81 2.77 -8.54
C PRO A 19 11.30 2.54 -8.69
N ASP A 20 10.47 3.57 -8.44
CA ASP A 20 9.04 3.54 -8.76
C ASP A 20 8.85 3.58 -10.29
N ALA A 21 9.63 4.42 -10.97
CA ALA A 21 9.64 4.51 -12.43
C ALA A 21 10.18 3.23 -13.11
N LEU A 22 11.18 2.57 -12.52
CA LEU A 22 11.64 1.26 -13.00
C LEU A 22 10.62 0.16 -12.75
N ALA A 23 9.95 0.15 -11.59
CA ALA A 23 8.88 -0.80 -11.33
C ALA A 23 7.73 -0.63 -12.34
N PHE A 24 7.41 0.64 -12.67
CA PHE A 24 6.44 1.00 -13.71
C PHE A 24 6.83 0.50 -15.11
N VAL A 25 8.02 0.89 -15.59
CA VAL A 25 8.48 0.53 -16.93
C VAL A 25 8.71 -0.99 -17.03
N GLY A 26 9.27 -1.59 -15.99
CA GLY A 26 9.48 -3.04 -15.93
C GLY A 26 8.18 -3.83 -15.93
N GLY A 27 7.17 -3.37 -15.17
CA GLY A 27 5.83 -3.99 -15.19
C GLY A 27 5.16 -3.88 -16.56
N LEU A 28 5.26 -2.71 -17.20
CA LEU A 28 4.67 -2.49 -18.53
C LEU A 28 5.40 -3.31 -19.62
N ALA A 29 6.72 -3.36 -19.57
CA ALA A 29 7.53 -4.15 -20.50
C ALA A 29 7.26 -5.66 -20.34
N LEU A 30 7.10 -6.13 -19.10
CA LEU A 30 6.73 -7.51 -18.79
C LEU A 30 5.34 -7.85 -19.33
N ALA A 31 4.35 -6.99 -19.09
CA ALA A 31 3.00 -7.16 -19.59
C ALA A 31 2.96 -7.18 -21.13
N TRP A 32 3.71 -6.30 -21.78
CA TRP A 32 3.86 -6.27 -23.23
C TRP A 32 4.51 -7.56 -23.76
N TYR A 33 5.65 -7.95 -23.18
CA TYR A 33 6.39 -9.14 -23.60
C TYR A 33 5.57 -10.43 -23.43
N ALA A 34 4.81 -10.53 -22.35
CA ALA A 34 3.97 -11.68 -22.06
C ALA A 34 2.61 -11.67 -22.79
N GLY A 35 2.34 -10.65 -23.62
CA GLY A 35 1.09 -10.54 -24.38
C GLY A 35 -0.16 -10.42 -23.49
N TRP A 36 0.01 -9.86 -22.28
CA TRP A 36 -1.02 -9.83 -21.26
C TRP A 36 -2.29 -9.12 -21.75
N GLN A 37 -3.42 -9.75 -21.42
CA GLN A 37 -4.76 -9.19 -21.61
C GLN A 37 -5.26 -8.61 -20.29
N THR A 38 -6.31 -7.78 -20.34
CA THR A 38 -6.91 -7.14 -19.15
C THR A 38 -7.15 -8.13 -18.01
N THR A 39 -7.52 -9.38 -18.32
CA THR A 39 -7.63 -10.48 -17.37
C THR A 39 -6.34 -10.71 -16.57
N ASP A 40 -5.19 -10.82 -17.25
CA ASP A 40 -3.89 -11.03 -16.62
C ASP A 40 -3.49 -9.87 -15.72
N LEU A 41 -3.81 -8.64 -16.13
CA LEU A 41 -3.57 -7.46 -15.30
C LEU A 41 -4.39 -7.50 -14.01
N VAL A 42 -5.69 -7.74 -14.13
CA VAL A 42 -6.59 -7.68 -12.98
C VAL A 42 -6.28 -8.80 -11.98
N TRP A 43 -5.95 -10.00 -12.45
CA TRP A 43 -5.57 -11.12 -11.57
C TRP A 43 -4.18 -10.98 -10.98
N SER A 44 -3.19 -10.45 -11.70
CA SER A 44 -1.87 -10.16 -11.13
C SER A 44 -1.93 -9.06 -10.06
N LEU A 45 -2.76 -8.03 -10.25
CA LEU A 45 -3.03 -7.00 -9.23
C LEU A 45 -3.78 -7.57 -8.03
N TRP A 46 -4.76 -8.45 -8.23
CA TRP A 46 -5.45 -9.14 -7.15
C TRP A 46 -4.49 -10.01 -6.32
N LEU A 47 -3.63 -10.80 -6.98
CA LEU A 47 -2.64 -11.65 -6.32
C LEU A 47 -1.60 -10.81 -5.56
N SER A 48 -1.12 -9.73 -6.16
CA SER A 48 -0.23 -8.76 -5.54
C SER A 48 -0.87 -8.12 -4.31
N SER A 49 -2.11 -7.66 -4.43
CA SER A 49 -2.87 -7.11 -3.30
C SER A 49 -2.96 -8.13 -2.18
N LEU A 50 -3.37 -9.37 -2.48
CA LEU A 50 -3.48 -10.44 -1.50
C LEU A 50 -2.15 -10.74 -0.80
N GLY A 51 -1.06 -10.94 -1.56
CA GLY A 51 0.25 -11.31 -1.01
C GLY A 51 0.98 -10.13 -0.36
N ILE A 52 1.29 -9.11 -1.16
CA ILE A 52 2.08 -7.95 -0.72
C ILE A 52 1.26 -7.07 0.22
N GLY A 53 -0.01 -6.85 -0.08
CA GLY A 53 -0.89 -6.06 0.79
C GLY A 53 -1.07 -6.71 2.17
N TYR A 54 -1.19 -8.04 2.24
CA TYR A 54 -1.23 -8.72 3.54
C TYR A 54 0.12 -8.63 4.29
N ALA A 55 1.25 -8.75 3.58
CA ALA A 55 2.56 -8.52 4.17
C ALA A 55 2.70 -7.09 4.73
N VAL A 56 2.15 -6.09 4.05
CA VAL A 56 2.09 -4.69 4.53
C VAL A 56 1.21 -4.56 5.77
N ILE A 57 0.09 -5.29 5.86
CA ILE A 57 -0.75 -5.32 7.08
C ILE A 57 0.08 -5.87 8.25
N VAL A 58 0.69 -7.04 8.09
CA VAL A 58 1.53 -7.66 9.12
C VAL A 58 2.64 -6.70 9.56
N TRP A 59 3.35 -6.11 8.60
CA TRP A 59 4.39 -5.13 8.90
C TRP A 59 3.85 -3.92 9.66
N SER A 60 2.76 -3.31 9.20
CA SER A 60 2.20 -2.10 9.79
C SER A 60 1.71 -2.35 11.22
N VAL A 61 1.15 -3.53 11.47
CA VAL A 61 0.65 -3.95 12.79
C VAL A 61 1.79 -4.19 13.79
N PHE A 62 2.90 -4.82 13.38
CA PHE A 62 3.99 -5.17 14.30
C PHE A 62 5.16 -4.17 14.32
N SER A 63 5.26 -3.28 13.33
CA SER A 63 6.32 -2.27 13.30
C SER A 63 6.36 -1.37 14.55
N PRO A 64 5.24 -0.99 15.22
CA PRO A 64 5.29 -0.23 16.47
C PRO A 64 5.93 -1.02 17.61
N ALA A 65 5.61 -2.31 17.76
CA ALA A 65 6.18 -3.16 18.79
C ALA A 65 7.70 -3.31 18.61
N LEU A 66 8.16 -3.55 17.37
CA LEU A 66 9.59 -3.63 17.05
C LEU A 66 10.33 -2.31 17.33
N ARG A 67 9.69 -1.15 17.08
CA ARG A 67 10.25 0.16 17.41
C ARG A 67 10.40 0.33 18.92
N LEU A 68 9.32 0.10 19.68
CA LEU A 68 9.31 0.26 21.13
C LEU A 68 10.33 -0.66 21.82
N GLN A 69 10.52 -1.86 21.30
CA GLN A 69 11.56 -2.78 21.78
C GLN A 69 12.97 -2.23 21.57
N ARG A 70 13.25 -1.65 20.39
CA ARG A 70 14.56 -1.02 20.07
C ARG A 70 14.83 0.22 20.92
N GLU A 71 13.79 0.90 21.38
CA GLU A 71 13.88 2.05 22.30
C GLU A 71 13.97 1.64 23.78
N GLY A 72 14.08 0.34 24.10
CA GLY A 72 14.17 -0.16 25.47
C GLY A 72 12.86 -0.11 26.25
N SER A 73 11.74 0.20 25.60
CA SER A 73 10.41 0.33 26.22
C SER A 73 9.67 -1.01 26.25
N ALA A 74 10.22 -1.99 26.98
CA ALA A 74 9.75 -3.38 26.96
C ALA A 74 8.25 -3.54 27.28
N GLY A 75 7.74 -2.87 28.33
CA GLY A 75 6.33 -2.94 28.70
C GLY A 75 5.38 -2.41 27.61
N ALA A 76 5.75 -1.28 26.99
CA ALA A 76 4.98 -0.71 25.88
C ALA A 76 5.05 -1.60 24.62
N ALA A 77 6.19 -2.24 24.36
CA ALA A 77 6.34 -3.18 23.25
C ALA A 77 5.44 -4.41 23.41
N VAL A 78 5.33 -4.96 24.63
CA VAL A 78 4.42 -6.08 24.93
C VAL A 78 2.96 -5.66 24.73
N ALA A 79 2.57 -4.49 25.24
CA ALA A 79 1.20 -3.98 25.03
C ALA A 79 0.88 -3.78 23.55
N ALA A 80 1.81 -3.21 22.78
CA ALA A 80 1.66 -3.05 21.33
C ALA A 80 1.59 -4.40 20.60
N LEU A 81 2.31 -5.42 21.04
CA LEU A 81 2.26 -6.76 20.47
C LEU A 81 0.88 -7.40 20.69
N ILE A 82 0.33 -7.32 21.90
CA ILE A 82 -1.01 -7.85 22.23
C ILE A 82 -2.08 -7.17 21.38
N GLY A 83 -2.08 -5.83 21.35
CA GLY A 83 -2.98 -5.07 20.49
C GLY A 83 -2.78 -5.41 19.01
N GLY A 84 -1.53 -5.63 18.60
CA GLY A 84 -1.18 -6.05 17.25
C GLY A 84 -1.78 -7.39 16.86
N VAL A 85 -1.72 -8.41 17.71
CA VAL A 85 -2.34 -9.72 17.44
C VAL A 85 -3.85 -9.59 17.24
N PHE A 86 -4.52 -8.80 18.08
CA PHE A 86 -5.95 -8.53 17.90
C PHE A 86 -6.24 -7.84 16.55
N MET A 87 -5.49 -6.78 16.22
CA MET A 87 -5.65 -6.07 14.96
C MET A 87 -5.34 -6.96 13.74
N LEU A 88 -4.33 -7.83 13.84
CA LEU A 88 -4.01 -8.78 12.79
C LEU A 88 -5.19 -9.72 12.56
N ALA A 89 -5.74 -10.34 13.62
CA ALA A 89 -6.89 -11.24 13.48
C ALA A 89 -8.09 -10.55 12.82
N PHE A 90 -8.43 -9.34 13.25
CA PHE A 90 -9.49 -8.54 12.64
C PHE A 90 -9.23 -8.30 11.14
N PHE A 91 -8.02 -7.81 10.80
CA PHE A 91 -7.68 -7.52 9.41
C PHE A 91 -7.59 -8.79 8.57
N THR A 92 -7.11 -9.91 9.08
CA THR A 92 -7.08 -11.19 8.35
C THR A 92 -8.48 -11.61 7.92
N VAL A 93 -9.46 -11.56 8.83
CA VAL A 93 -10.86 -11.90 8.50
C VAL A 93 -11.41 -10.89 7.49
N HIS A 94 -11.28 -9.59 7.76
CA HIS A 94 -11.85 -8.55 6.90
C HIS A 94 -11.22 -8.54 5.50
N PHE A 95 -9.89 -8.48 5.42
CA PHE A 95 -9.12 -8.46 4.19
C PHE A 95 -9.26 -9.76 3.40
N GLY A 96 -9.21 -10.90 4.09
CA GLY A 96 -9.34 -12.22 3.49
C GLY A 96 -10.73 -12.42 2.88
N MET A 97 -11.80 -12.14 3.63
CA MET A 97 -13.16 -12.25 3.10
C MET A 97 -13.42 -11.29 1.94
N PHE A 98 -12.87 -10.07 2.01
CA PHE A 98 -12.95 -9.13 0.89
C PHE A 98 -12.30 -9.70 -0.37
N HIS A 99 -11.07 -10.25 -0.27
CA HIS A 99 -10.39 -10.83 -1.43
C HIS A 99 -11.09 -12.08 -1.98
N LEU A 100 -11.69 -12.88 -1.10
CA LEU A 100 -12.52 -14.02 -1.46
C LEU A 100 -13.71 -13.59 -2.31
N VAL A 101 -14.54 -12.69 -1.79
CA VAL A 101 -15.71 -12.17 -2.52
C VAL A 101 -15.29 -11.46 -3.80
N HIS A 102 -14.22 -10.66 -3.75
CA HIS A 102 -13.70 -9.97 -4.92
C HIS A 102 -13.25 -10.95 -6.02
N SER A 103 -12.62 -12.08 -5.66
CA SER A 103 -12.21 -13.09 -6.63
C SER A 103 -13.40 -13.71 -7.39
N VAL A 104 -14.57 -13.81 -6.75
CA VAL A 104 -15.81 -14.26 -7.42
C VAL A 104 -16.25 -13.26 -8.48
N PHE A 105 -16.23 -11.96 -8.17
CA PHE A 105 -16.52 -10.91 -9.16
C PHE A 105 -15.50 -10.93 -10.30
N LEU A 106 -14.21 -11.02 -9.99
CA LEU A 106 -13.17 -11.07 -11.01
C LEU A 106 -13.34 -12.27 -11.93
N ASN A 107 -13.67 -13.46 -11.40
CA ASN A 107 -13.89 -14.64 -12.24
C ASN A 107 -15.16 -14.54 -13.10
N MET A 108 -16.14 -13.73 -12.68
CA MET A 108 -17.36 -13.47 -13.47
C MET A 108 -17.07 -12.62 -14.71
N PHE A 109 -16.23 -11.60 -14.59
CA PHE A 109 -15.92 -10.64 -15.68
C PHE A 109 -14.66 -11.00 -16.48
N PHE A 110 -13.65 -11.56 -15.81
CA PHE A 110 -12.33 -11.84 -16.35
C PHE A 110 -11.89 -13.26 -15.98
N PRO A 111 -12.53 -14.32 -16.50
CA PRO A 111 -12.18 -15.69 -16.13
C PRO A 111 -10.78 -16.07 -16.60
N VAL A 112 -9.98 -16.67 -15.71
CA VAL A 112 -8.63 -17.22 -16.03
C VAL A 112 -8.67 -18.71 -16.38
N GLY A 113 -9.79 -19.39 -16.10
CA GLY A 113 -10.01 -20.79 -16.41
C GLY A 113 -11.51 -21.08 -16.61
N PRO A 114 -11.94 -22.35 -16.49
CA PRO A 114 -13.35 -22.71 -16.52
C PRO A 114 -14.14 -21.89 -15.50
N LYS A 115 -15.37 -21.49 -15.84
CA LYS A 115 -16.26 -20.79 -14.91
C LYS A 115 -16.72 -21.77 -13.83
N VAL A 116 -15.97 -21.84 -12.74
CA VAL A 116 -16.33 -22.66 -11.58
C VAL A 116 -17.14 -21.82 -10.60
N ALA A 117 -18.26 -22.34 -10.14
CA ALA A 117 -19.10 -21.70 -9.13
C ALA A 117 -18.65 -22.06 -7.71
N GLY A 118 -18.63 -21.09 -6.80
CA GLY A 118 -18.31 -21.29 -5.39
C GLY A 118 -17.46 -20.17 -4.79
N LEU A 119 -17.56 -19.99 -3.46
CA LEU A 119 -16.73 -19.02 -2.73
C LEU A 119 -15.29 -19.50 -2.61
N PHE A 120 -15.07 -20.77 -2.29
CA PHE A 120 -13.73 -21.34 -2.10
C PHE A 120 -13.36 -22.20 -3.30
N ASN A 121 -12.47 -21.69 -4.14
CA ASN A 121 -11.95 -22.44 -5.28
C ASN A 121 -10.41 -22.48 -5.25
N LEU A 122 -9.88 -23.55 -4.66
CA LEU A 122 -8.44 -23.75 -4.54
C LEU A 122 -7.75 -23.92 -5.90
N GLU A 123 -8.43 -24.52 -6.88
CA GLU A 123 -7.89 -24.71 -8.23
C GLU A 123 -7.72 -23.37 -8.94
N LEU A 124 -8.72 -22.49 -8.86
CA LEU A 124 -8.62 -21.11 -9.36
C LEU A 124 -7.45 -20.36 -8.71
N TYR A 125 -7.30 -20.44 -7.39
CA TYR A 125 -6.21 -19.75 -6.69
C TYR A 125 -4.84 -20.33 -7.03
N ALA A 126 -4.72 -21.65 -7.17
CA ALA A 126 -3.51 -22.30 -7.62
C ALA A 126 -3.13 -21.85 -9.04
N GLU A 127 -4.11 -21.77 -9.95
CA GLU A 127 -3.91 -21.29 -11.32
C GLU A 127 -3.43 -19.83 -11.35
N VAL A 128 -4.07 -18.95 -10.56
CA VAL A 128 -3.68 -17.53 -10.45
C VAL A 128 -2.25 -17.41 -9.92
N VAL A 129 -1.89 -18.16 -8.86
CA VAL A 129 -0.53 -18.16 -8.32
C VAL A 129 0.45 -18.67 -9.37
N GLN A 130 0.17 -19.79 -10.02
CA GLN A 130 1.05 -20.38 -11.03
C GLN A 130 1.29 -19.45 -12.22
N ARG A 131 0.25 -18.72 -12.67
CA ARG A 131 0.34 -17.80 -13.81
C ARG A 131 0.95 -16.44 -13.49
N TYR A 132 0.82 -15.93 -12.26
CA TYR A 132 1.13 -14.53 -11.97
C TYR A 132 2.12 -14.30 -10.83
N TRP A 133 2.67 -15.35 -10.19
CA TRP A 133 3.60 -15.19 -9.06
C TRP A 133 4.83 -14.34 -9.40
N TYR A 134 5.31 -14.38 -10.65
CA TYR A 134 6.49 -13.61 -11.08
C TYR A 134 6.25 -12.10 -11.10
N PHE A 135 5.00 -11.64 -10.97
CA PHE A 135 4.67 -10.22 -10.77
C PHE A 135 4.93 -9.76 -9.32
N LEU A 136 4.94 -10.68 -8.35
CA LEU A 136 5.09 -10.35 -6.92
C LEU A 136 6.41 -9.64 -6.58
N PRO A 137 7.59 -10.02 -7.12
CA PRO A 137 8.82 -9.28 -6.88
C PRO A 137 8.74 -7.82 -7.37
N MET A 138 8.09 -7.58 -8.51
CA MET A 138 7.91 -6.23 -9.05
C MET A 138 6.97 -5.40 -8.18
N ALA A 139 5.86 -5.99 -7.74
CA ALA A 139 4.94 -5.35 -6.81
C ALA A 139 5.60 -5.06 -5.46
N LEU A 140 6.39 -5.97 -4.93
CA LEU A 140 7.15 -5.77 -3.69
C LEU A 140 8.14 -4.61 -3.84
N LEU A 141 8.84 -4.53 -4.98
CA LEU A 141 9.74 -3.42 -5.26
C LEU A 141 9.00 -2.08 -5.32
N ALA A 142 7.82 -2.05 -5.95
CA ALA A 142 6.97 -0.85 -5.98
C ALA A 142 6.53 -0.43 -4.57
N GLU A 143 6.12 -1.39 -3.73
CA GLU A 143 5.62 -1.15 -2.37
C GLU A 143 6.70 -1.07 -1.29
N ARG A 144 8.00 -1.12 -1.66
CA ARG A 144 9.13 -1.15 -0.71
C ARG A 144 9.11 -0.03 0.34
N GLN A 145 8.51 1.11 0.02
CA GLN A 145 8.41 2.25 0.94
C GLN A 145 7.44 1.98 2.10
N ALA A 146 6.41 1.14 1.89
CA ALA A 146 5.47 0.74 2.93
C ALA A 146 6.15 -0.08 4.05
N PHE A 147 7.25 -0.74 3.72
CA PHE A 147 8.06 -1.53 4.67
C PHE A 147 9.11 -0.70 5.42
N ARG A 148 9.15 0.63 5.23
CA ARG A 148 10.08 1.48 5.97
C ARG A 148 9.51 1.89 7.32
N PHE A 149 10.38 2.01 8.31
CA PHE A 149 10.00 2.67 9.55
C PHE A 149 9.83 4.17 9.29
N ALA A 150 8.70 4.72 9.70
CA ALA A 150 8.53 6.18 9.72
C ALA A 150 9.56 6.78 10.68
N PRO A 151 10.30 7.84 10.30
CA PRO A 151 11.23 8.50 11.19
C PRO A 151 10.48 9.01 12.42
N LEU A 152 10.98 8.72 13.61
CA LEU A 152 10.45 9.30 14.84
C LEU A 152 11.08 10.68 15.05
N PRO A 153 10.30 11.67 15.53
CA PRO A 153 10.87 12.89 16.07
C PRO A 153 11.92 12.56 17.15
N PRO A 154 13.00 13.35 17.28
CA PRO A 154 13.99 13.15 18.34
C PRO A 154 13.30 13.10 19.71
N ALA A 155 13.73 12.18 20.58
CA ALA A 155 13.14 12.02 21.90
C ALA A 155 13.52 13.23 22.77
N PRO A 156 12.55 14.06 23.21
CA PRO A 156 12.86 15.18 24.07
C PRO A 156 13.22 14.69 25.48
N PRO A 157 13.99 15.47 26.26
CA PRO A 157 14.34 15.12 27.63
C PRO A 157 13.08 14.86 28.48
N PRO A 158 13.03 13.79 29.28
CA PRO A 158 11.83 13.44 30.05
C PRO A 158 11.41 14.54 31.02
N THR A 159 12.36 15.33 31.50
CA THR A 159 12.16 16.45 32.44
C THR A 159 11.78 17.77 31.77
N SER A 160 11.84 17.87 30.44
CA SER A 160 11.49 19.14 29.78
C SER A 160 9.99 19.39 29.85
N VAL A 161 9.61 20.63 30.17
CA VAL A 161 8.21 21.10 30.18
C VAL A 161 7.93 22.11 29.06
N LYS A 162 8.88 22.29 28.13
CA LYS A 162 8.70 23.18 26.98
C LYS A 162 7.53 22.69 26.13
N ALA A 163 6.70 23.61 25.65
CA ALA A 163 5.55 23.29 24.80
C ALA A 163 5.95 22.44 23.58
N ALA A 164 7.08 22.77 22.93
CA ALA A 164 7.62 22.01 21.80
C ALA A 164 7.94 20.55 22.16
N ASP A 165 8.46 20.28 23.36
CA ASP A 165 8.82 18.94 23.82
C ASP A 165 7.59 18.12 24.25
N ILE A 166 6.54 18.79 24.71
CA ILE A 166 5.23 18.16 24.97
C ILE A 166 4.57 17.76 23.65
N GLU A 167 4.58 18.65 22.65
CA GLU A 167 4.04 18.37 21.31
C GLU A 167 4.83 17.26 20.61
N ALA A 168 6.15 17.24 20.71
CA ALA A 168 6.98 16.16 20.19
C ALA A 168 6.66 14.80 20.84
N ARG A 169 6.38 14.77 22.16
CA ARG A 169 5.93 13.55 22.86
C ARG A 169 4.54 13.12 22.44
N LYS A 170 3.59 14.04 22.31
CA LYS A 170 2.25 13.74 21.79
C LYS A 170 2.32 13.17 20.38
N ALA A 171 3.12 13.78 19.50
CA ALA A 171 3.31 13.30 18.13
C ALA A 171 3.92 11.89 18.10
N ARG A 172 4.96 11.63 18.92
CA ARG A 172 5.53 10.30 19.09
C ARG A 172 4.52 9.28 19.62
N ASN A 173 3.75 9.62 20.65
CA ASN A 173 2.73 8.74 21.21
C ASN A 173 1.58 8.47 20.23
N ALA A 174 1.19 9.47 19.45
CA ALA A 174 0.22 9.31 18.37
C ALA A 174 0.76 8.34 17.31
N LEU A 175 1.99 8.51 16.83
CA LEU A 175 2.64 7.61 15.85
C LEU A 175 2.80 6.17 16.35
N SER A 176 2.85 5.97 17.67
CA SER A 176 2.93 4.66 18.33
C SER A 176 1.55 4.07 18.67
N SER A 177 0.47 4.84 18.51
CA SER A 177 -0.89 4.38 18.79
C SER A 177 -1.51 3.69 17.57
N PRO A 178 -2.15 2.52 17.74
CA PRO A 178 -2.88 1.85 16.66
C PRO A 178 -3.98 2.72 16.02
N ALA A 179 -4.53 3.67 16.79
CA ALA A 179 -5.67 4.49 16.38
C ALA A 179 -5.33 5.70 15.49
N SER A 180 -4.06 6.13 15.42
CA SER A 180 -3.67 7.30 14.61
C SER A 180 -3.49 6.96 13.12
N SER A 181 -3.44 5.68 12.76
CA SER A 181 -3.12 5.23 11.39
C SER A 181 -4.34 4.95 10.51
N VAL A 182 -5.57 5.15 10.98
CA VAL A 182 -6.79 4.62 10.35
C VAL A 182 -7.14 5.30 9.00
N ALA A 183 -6.75 6.56 8.79
CA ALA A 183 -7.13 7.32 7.59
C ALA A 183 -6.36 6.91 6.31
N GLY A 184 -5.13 6.43 6.45
CA GLY A 184 -4.29 5.99 5.32
C GLY A 184 -4.83 4.75 4.62
N PRO A 185 -5.09 3.64 5.35
CA PRO A 185 -5.67 2.42 4.81
C PRO A 185 -7.00 2.65 4.10
N TYR A 186 -7.86 3.52 4.65
CA TYR A 186 -9.17 3.81 4.06
C TYR A 186 -9.08 4.41 2.65
N LYS A 187 -8.15 5.35 2.42
CA LYS A 187 -7.94 5.95 1.09
C LYS A 187 -7.50 4.91 0.06
N ASN A 188 -6.65 3.96 0.45
CA ASN A 188 -6.20 2.89 -0.44
C ASN A 188 -7.34 1.92 -0.78
N VAL A 189 -8.20 1.61 0.19
CA VAL A 189 -9.40 0.77 -0.02
C VAL A 189 -10.38 1.45 -0.98
N VAL A 190 -10.70 2.73 -0.77
CA VAL A 190 -11.58 3.49 -1.67
C VAL A 190 -11.02 3.53 -3.09
N ARG A 191 -9.72 3.81 -3.25
CA ARG A 191 -9.05 3.78 -4.56
C ARG A 191 -9.17 2.43 -5.26
N LEU A 192 -8.99 1.34 -4.52
CA LEU A 192 -9.13 -0.02 -5.05
C LEU A 192 -10.58 -0.28 -5.49
N HIS A 193 -11.59 0.14 -4.71
CA HIS A 193 -13.00 -0.01 -5.08
C HIS A 193 -13.36 0.79 -6.34
N LEU A 194 -12.87 2.03 -6.44
CA LEU A 194 -13.08 2.86 -7.63
C LEU A 194 -12.48 2.21 -8.88
N LEU A 195 -11.35 1.53 -8.76
CA LEU A 195 -10.75 0.80 -9.87
C LEU A 195 -11.54 -0.44 -10.25
N ILE A 196 -12.11 -1.18 -9.29
CA ILE A 196 -13.04 -2.29 -9.58
C ILE A 196 -14.23 -1.79 -10.40
N PHE A 197 -14.86 -0.68 -9.97
CA PHE A 197 -15.97 -0.08 -10.72
C PHE A 197 -15.54 0.44 -12.10
N PHE A 198 -14.34 1.01 -12.21
CA PHE A 198 -13.76 1.41 -13.49
C PHE A 198 -13.58 0.22 -14.43
N PHE A 199 -13.00 -0.89 -13.96
CA PHE A 199 -12.83 -2.10 -14.78
C PHE A 199 -14.16 -2.69 -15.22
N ALA A 200 -15.15 -2.75 -14.33
CA ALA A 200 -16.50 -3.21 -14.66
C ALA A 200 -17.15 -2.32 -15.74
N GLY A 201 -17.04 -1.01 -15.61
CA GLY A 201 -17.52 -0.04 -16.60
C GLY A 201 -16.78 -0.15 -17.94
N ALA A 202 -15.45 -0.26 -17.92
CA ALA A 202 -14.62 -0.40 -19.11
C ALA A 202 -14.94 -1.69 -19.89
N HIS A 203 -15.16 -2.80 -19.17
CA HIS A 203 -15.60 -4.05 -19.77
C HIS A 203 -16.98 -3.92 -20.41
N PHE A 204 -17.94 -3.28 -19.72
CA PHE A 204 -19.28 -3.04 -20.27
C PHE A 204 -19.26 -2.18 -21.55
N LEU A 205 -18.36 -1.19 -21.59
CA LEU A 205 -18.16 -0.29 -22.74
C LEU A 205 -17.26 -0.89 -23.84
N LYS A 206 -16.75 -2.12 -23.67
CA LYS A 206 -15.80 -2.77 -24.58
C LYS A 206 -14.60 -1.86 -24.92
N LEU A 207 -14.12 -1.11 -23.93
CA LEU A 207 -12.96 -0.25 -24.12
C LEU A 207 -11.73 -1.11 -24.46
N ASP A 208 -10.91 -0.58 -25.38
CA ASP A 208 -9.71 -1.26 -25.84
C ASP A 208 -8.76 -1.55 -24.67
N SER A 209 -8.18 -2.75 -24.65
CA SER A 209 -7.34 -3.24 -23.54
C SER A 209 -6.23 -2.24 -23.22
N PHE A 210 -5.61 -1.65 -24.24
CA PHE A 210 -4.55 -0.65 -24.09
C PHE A 210 -4.99 0.57 -23.26
N LEU A 211 -6.21 1.07 -23.45
CA LEU A 211 -6.71 2.25 -22.74
C LEU A 211 -6.94 1.95 -21.26
N VAL A 212 -7.43 0.73 -20.97
CA VAL A 212 -7.59 0.22 -19.61
C VAL A 212 -6.22 0.06 -18.93
N TYR A 213 -5.25 -0.53 -19.62
CA TYR A 213 -3.86 -0.63 -19.14
C TYR A 213 -3.29 0.75 -18.82
N ALA A 214 -3.36 1.71 -19.74
CA ALA A 214 -2.81 3.04 -19.59
C ALA A 214 -3.40 3.78 -18.36
N VAL A 215 -4.72 3.72 -18.17
CA VAL A 215 -5.38 4.37 -17.02
C VAL A 215 -4.98 3.71 -15.70
N VAL A 216 -4.98 2.38 -15.63
CA VAL A 216 -4.66 1.66 -14.38
C VAL A 216 -3.21 1.89 -14.00
N TYR A 217 -2.30 1.81 -14.97
CA TYR A 217 -0.88 2.07 -14.76
C TYR A 217 -0.64 3.52 -14.35
N ALA A 218 -1.32 4.48 -14.99
CA ALA A 218 -1.28 5.88 -14.59
C ALA A 218 -1.79 6.05 -13.16
N VAL A 219 -2.92 5.46 -12.80
CA VAL A 219 -3.43 5.57 -11.43
C VAL A 219 -2.43 4.95 -10.46
N TYR A 220 -2.03 3.68 -10.62
CA TYR A 220 -1.25 2.94 -9.61
C TYR A 220 0.19 3.38 -9.45
N PHE A 221 0.88 3.56 -10.56
CA PHE A 221 2.34 3.63 -10.56
C PHE A 221 2.88 4.99 -10.99
N PHE A 222 2.05 5.85 -11.60
CA PHE A 222 2.49 7.19 -11.93
C PHE A 222 2.77 7.97 -10.64
N PRO A 223 3.93 8.63 -10.53
CA PRO A 223 4.29 9.38 -9.35
C PRO A 223 3.55 10.72 -9.34
N TRP A 224 2.24 10.72 -9.07
CA TRP A 224 1.38 11.92 -9.00
C TRP A 224 1.92 13.01 -8.07
N ARG A 225 2.75 12.62 -7.10
CA ARG A 225 3.56 13.50 -6.24
C ARG A 225 4.51 14.45 -6.98
N LEU A 226 4.90 14.13 -8.22
CA LEU A 226 5.69 15.02 -9.08
C LEU A 226 4.83 16.10 -9.76
N LEU A 227 3.53 15.85 -9.95
CA LEU A 227 2.58 16.80 -10.54
C LEU A 227 1.79 17.59 -9.49
N ALA A 228 1.70 17.08 -8.26
CA ALA A 228 1.20 17.83 -7.11
C ALA A 228 2.22 18.92 -6.76
N GLY A 229 2.16 20.03 -7.51
CA GLY A 229 2.97 21.21 -7.31
C GLY A 229 2.93 21.68 -5.85
N ALA A 230 4.06 22.26 -5.42
CA ALA A 230 4.27 22.82 -4.09
C ALA A 230 3.01 23.50 -3.56
N LYS A 231 2.49 23.02 -2.43
CA LYS A 231 1.51 23.78 -1.67
C LYS A 231 2.20 25.10 -1.28
N PRO A 232 1.68 26.28 -1.65
CA PRO A 232 2.26 27.53 -1.19
C PRO A 232 2.29 27.51 0.33
N ALA A 233 3.45 27.78 0.91
CA ALA A 233 3.56 27.98 2.35
C ALA A 233 2.57 29.09 2.73
N ALA A 234 1.62 28.77 3.59
CA ALA A 234 0.76 29.78 4.19
C ALA A 234 1.68 30.67 5.03
N SER A 235 1.90 31.89 4.56
CA SER A 235 2.52 32.96 5.34
C SER A 235 1.56 33.37 6.45
N GLY A 236 1.88 33.01 7.69
CA GLY A 236 1.25 33.50 8.92
C GLY A 236 2.33 33.82 9.92
#